data_AF-A0A9E2RV66-F1
#
_entry.id   AF-A0A9E2RV66-F1
#
_cell.length_a   1.000
_cell.length_b   1.000
_cell.length_c   1.000
_cell.angle_alpha   90.00
_cell.angle_beta   90.00
_cell.angle_gamma   90.00
#
_symmetry.space_group_name_H-M   'P 1'
#
loop_
_entity.id
_entity.type
_entity.pdbx_description
1 polymer ?
#
loop_
_entity_poly.entity_id
_entity_poly.type
_entity_poly.pdbx_seq_one_letter_code
_entity_poly.pdbx_strand_id
1 'polypeptide(L)'
;TFSLHTVDRPVGNTGVVVYFECADLDQRVQKLLSAGFQFTQPPTDERWLWREARLADPSGNVLCLFWAGSNRKHPPWRIVP
;
A
#
# COMPACT_ATOMS: atom_id res chain seq x y z
N THR A 1 -13.96 -9.18 -0.43
CA THR A 1 -13.24 -10.16 0.41
C THR A 1 -11.87 -10.37 -0.19
N PHE A 2 -10.82 -10.54 0.62
CA PHE A 2 -9.46 -10.80 0.17
C PHE A 2 -9.04 -12.16 0.72
N SER A 3 -8.62 -13.07 -0.17
CA SER A 3 -8.23 -14.44 0.18
C SER A 3 -6.77 -14.68 -0.19
N LEU A 4 -6.06 -15.43 0.65
CA LEU A 4 -4.66 -15.78 0.46
C LEU A 4 -4.51 -17.29 0.41
N HIS A 5 -3.60 -17.78 -0.43
CA HIS A 5 -3.17 -19.17 -0.45
C HIS A 5 -1.85 -19.32 0.29
N THR A 6 -1.77 -20.27 1.22
CA THR A 6 -0.52 -20.65 1.87
C THR A 6 0.33 -21.46 0.89
N VAL A 7 1.63 -21.20 0.90
CA VAL A 7 2.63 -21.94 0.13
C VAL A 7 3.74 -22.41 1.06
N ASP A 8 4.34 -23.56 0.76
CA ASP A 8 5.42 -24.12 1.59
C ASP A 8 6.71 -23.28 1.51
N ARG A 9 6.96 -22.66 0.36
CA ARG A 9 8.14 -21.82 0.14
C ARG A 9 7.78 -20.57 -0.66
N PRO A 10 8.10 -19.36 -0.14
CA PRO A 10 8.03 -18.16 -0.93
C PRO A 10 8.93 -18.23 -2.16
N VAL A 11 8.43 -17.77 -3.30
CA VAL A 11 9.24 -17.61 -4.51
C VAL A 11 10.28 -16.48 -4.31
N GLY A 12 9.98 -15.51 -3.43
CA GLY A 12 10.81 -14.34 -3.17
C GLY A 12 10.78 -13.35 -4.35
N ASN A 13 10.85 -12.05 -4.07
CA ASN A 13 10.86 -10.97 -5.07
C ASN A 13 9.84 -11.17 -6.21
N THR A 14 8.56 -11.16 -5.86
CA THR A 14 7.48 -11.51 -6.80
C THR A 14 7.17 -10.41 -7.81
N GLY A 15 7.64 -9.17 -7.57
CA GLY A 15 7.21 -7.97 -8.31
C GLY A 15 5.74 -7.60 -8.07
N VAL A 16 5.03 -8.32 -7.20
CA VAL A 16 3.62 -8.08 -6.90
C VAL A 16 3.48 -6.95 -5.89
N VAL A 17 2.55 -6.04 -6.17
CA VAL A 17 2.13 -4.98 -5.24
C VAL A 17 0.65 -5.15 -4.92
N VAL A 18 0.30 -5.25 -3.64
CA VAL A 18 -1.08 -5.34 -3.16
C VAL A 18 -1.46 -4.01 -2.51
N TYR A 19 -2.54 -3.39 -2.99
CA TYR A 19 -2.99 -2.08 -2.54
C TYR A 19 -4.15 -2.20 -1.55
N PHE A 20 -4.02 -1.56 -0.39
CA PHE A 20 -5.08 -1.40 0.62
C PHE A 20 -5.37 0.08 0.84
N GLU A 21 -6.58 0.51 0.51
CA GLU A 21 -6.99 1.89 0.74
C GLU A 21 -7.37 2.10 2.22
N CYS A 22 -6.78 3.13 2.84
CA CYS A 22 -6.98 3.47 4.25
C CYS A 22 -7.16 4.99 4.38
N ALA A 23 -8.37 5.47 4.72
CA ALA A 23 -8.59 6.90 4.96
C ALA A 23 -7.80 7.42 6.17
N ASP A 24 -7.51 6.55 7.14
CA ASP A 24 -6.74 6.79 8.36
C ASP A 24 -5.24 6.44 8.20
N LEU A 25 -4.66 6.61 7.00
CA LEU A 25 -3.34 6.07 6.63
C LEU A 25 -2.24 6.33 7.68
N ASP A 26 -2.02 7.59 8.06
CA ASP A 26 -0.94 7.92 9.01
C ASP A 26 -1.14 7.25 10.37
N GLN A 27 -2.37 7.29 10.90
CA GLN A 27 -2.71 6.63 12.17
C GLN A 27 -2.51 5.11 12.07
N ARG A 28 -2.89 4.51 10.94
CA ARG A 28 -2.71 3.07 10.69
C ARG A 28 -1.24 2.70 10.68
N VAL A 29 -0.41 3.49 10.00
CA VAL A 29 1.03 3.25 9.92
C VAL A 29 1.68 3.39 11.30
N GLN A 30 1.31 4.41 12.09
CA GLN A 30 1.81 4.54 13.47
C GLN A 30 1.45 3.34 14.35
N LYS A 31 0.22 2.83 14.23
CA LYS A 31 -0.22 1.62 14.95
C LYS A 31 0.59 0.39 14.55
N LEU A 32 0.87 0.22 13.26
CA LEU A 32 1.65 -0.91 12.75
C LEU A 32 3.13 -0.82 13.13
N LEU A 33 3.73 0.37 13.05
CA LEU A 33 5.09 0.61 13.56
C LEU A 33 5.20 0.26 15.04
N SER A 34 4.22 0.68 15.86
CA SER A 34 4.16 0.34 17.29
C SER A 34 3.98 -1.16 17.55
N ALA A 35 3.39 -1.89 16.60
CA ALA A 35 3.25 -3.34 16.64
C ALA A 35 4.49 -4.09 16.09
N GLY A 36 5.56 -3.38 15.71
CA GLY A 36 6.83 -3.96 15.25
C GLY A 36 6.92 -4.19 13.74
N PHE A 37 5.95 -3.73 12.94
CA PHE A 37 6.06 -3.80 11.48
C PHE A 37 7.10 -2.81 10.96
N GLN A 38 7.83 -3.20 9.92
CA GLN A 38 8.83 -2.36 9.28
C GLN A 38 8.31 -1.87 7.93
N PHE A 39 8.42 -0.56 7.70
CA PHE A 39 8.05 0.06 6.44
C PHE A 39 9.30 0.34 5.61
N THR A 40 9.25 -0.06 4.34
CA THR A 40 10.28 0.29 3.34
C THR A 40 10.08 1.70 2.82
N GLN A 41 8.87 2.24 2.91
CA GLN A 41 8.53 3.63 2.62
C GLN A 41 7.56 4.15 3.69
N PRO A 42 7.90 5.22 4.44
CA PRO A 42 6.98 5.85 5.37
C PRO A 42 5.82 6.55 4.63
N PRO A 43 4.77 7.00 5.31
CA PRO A 43 3.69 7.76 4.69
C PRO A 43 4.24 8.99 3.96
N THR A 44 4.09 9.00 2.63
CA THR A 44 4.68 9.99 1.74
C THR A 44 3.62 10.46 0.75
N ASP A 45 3.56 11.77 0.50
CA ASP A 45 2.73 12.33 -0.57
C ASP A 45 3.45 12.16 -1.91
N GLU A 46 2.80 11.46 -2.83
CA GLU A 46 3.35 11.12 -4.13
C GLU A 46 2.97 12.14 -5.20
N ARG A 47 3.74 12.15 -6.30
CA ARG A 47 3.52 13.08 -7.42
C ARG A 47 2.17 12.90 -8.13
N TRP A 48 1.55 11.74 -7.98
CA TRP A 48 0.18 11.45 -8.42
C TRP A 48 -0.88 11.74 -7.33
N LEU A 49 -0.55 12.63 -6.38
CA LEU A 49 -1.49 13.19 -5.40
C LEU A 49 -2.16 12.15 -4.49
N TRP A 50 -1.52 10.99 -4.32
CA TRP A 50 -1.91 9.99 -3.33
C TRP A 50 -0.91 10.04 -2.18
N ARG A 51 -1.37 9.69 -0.99
CA ARG A 51 -0.49 9.43 0.14
C ARG A 51 -0.27 7.93 0.25
N GLU A 52 0.97 7.48 0.29
CA GLU A 52 1.32 6.06 0.27
C GLU A 52 2.35 5.70 1.35
N ALA A 53 2.23 4.50 1.90
CA ALA A 53 3.24 3.86 2.74
C ALA A 53 3.43 2.41 2.28
N ARG A 54 4.67 1.91 2.28
CA ARG A 54 4.99 0.57 1.76
C ARG A 54 5.72 -0.27 2.79
N LEU A 55 5.41 -1.56 2.78
CA LEU A 55 6.10 -2.60 3.53
C LEU A 55 6.19 -3.88 2.69
N ALA A 56 7.08 -4.79 3.06
CA ALA A 56 7.16 -6.11 2.44
C ALA A 56 6.44 -7.14 3.31
N ASP A 57 5.69 -8.05 2.68
CA ASP A 57 5.19 -9.24 3.36
C ASP A 57 6.28 -10.33 3.44
N PRO A 58 6.08 -11.40 4.24
CA PRO A 58 7.05 -12.49 4.35
C PRO A 58 7.31 -13.25 3.04
N SER A 59 6.44 -13.10 2.03
CA SER A 59 6.58 -13.75 0.73
C SER A 59 7.36 -12.89 -0.29
N GLY A 60 7.71 -11.67 0.08
CA GLY A 60 8.40 -10.70 -0.78
C GLY A 60 7.46 -9.89 -1.67
N ASN A 61 6.15 -9.90 -1.41
CA ASN A 61 5.21 -8.96 -2.04
C ASN A 61 5.33 -7.59 -1.39
N VAL A 62 5.10 -6.53 -2.16
CA VAL A 62 4.95 -5.18 -1.61
C VAL A 62 3.51 -4.98 -1.20
N LEU A 63 3.27 -4.58 0.03
CA LEU A 63 1.98 -4.07 0.47
C LEU A 63 2.04 -2.54 0.42
N CYS A 64 1.11 -1.92 -0.30
CA CYS A 64 0.94 -0.49 -0.35
C CYS A 64 -0.33 -0.11 0.42
N LEU A 65 -0.16 0.59 1.54
CA LEU A 65 -1.26 1.27 2.21
C LEU A 65 -1.36 2.67 1.62
N PHE A 66 -2.54 3.07 1.16
CA PHE A 66 -2.68 4.36 0.49
C PHE A 66 -3.99 5.08 0.81
N TRP A 67 -3.98 6.40 0.62
CA TRP A 67 -5.17 7.23 0.55
C TRP A 67 -5.09 8.14 -0.67
N ALA A 68 -6.06 7.99 -1.58
CA ALA A 68 -6.09 8.72 -2.84
C ALA A 68 -7.19 9.80 -2.90
N GLY A 69 -8.09 9.87 -1.91
CA GLY A 69 -9.15 10.86 -1.83
C GLY A 69 -9.96 11.01 -3.12
N SER A 70 -10.27 12.26 -3.50
CA SER A 70 -10.96 12.58 -4.75
C SER A 70 -10.16 12.19 -6.00
N ASN A 71 -8.82 12.28 -5.93
CA ASN A 71 -7.92 11.98 -7.04
C ASN A 71 -7.95 10.51 -7.46
N ARG A 72 -8.52 9.61 -6.65
CA ARG A 72 -8.75 8.22 -7.05
C ARG A 72 -9.67 8.10 -8.27
N LYS A 73 -10.74 8.91 -8.31
CA LYS A 73 -11.76 8.91 -9.38
C LYS A 73 -11.69 10.15 -10.26
N HIS A 74 -11.13 11.24 -9.74
CA HIS A 74 -11.06 12.55 -10.40
C HIS A 74 -9.62 13.10 -10.40
N PRO A 75 -8.63 12.37 -10.93
CA PRO A 75 -7.28 12.90 -11.03
C PRO A 75 -7.19 14.02 -12.09
N PRO A 76 -6.21 14.95 -11.99
CA PRO A 76 -5.99 16.01 -12.98
C PRO A 76 -5.70 15.51 -14.40
N TRP A 77 -5.14 14.31 -14.55
CA TRP A 77 -4.86 13.68 -15.85
C TRP A 77 -6.01 12.79 -16.36
N ARG A 78 -7.18 12.85 -15.74
CA ARG A 78 -8.35 12.13 -16.22
C ARG A 78 -8.70 12.59 -17.64
N ILE A 79 -8.69 11.67 -18.59
CA ILE A 79 -9.19 11.91 -19.94
C ILE A 79 -10.72 11.89 -19.87
N VAL A 80 -11.35 12.98 -20.28
CA VAL A 80 -12.81 13.05 -20.43
C VAL A 80 -13.15 12.56 -21.85
N PRO A 81 -14.08 11.60 -22.02
CA PRO A 81 -14.56 11.18 -23.32
C PRO A 81 -15.21 12.32 -24.12
#